data_AF-A0A957JI74-F1
#
_entry.id   AF-A0A957JI74-F1
#
_cell.length_a   1.000
_cell.length_b   1.000
_cell.length_c   1.000
_cell.angle_alpha   90.00
_cell.angle_beta   90.00
_cell.angle_gamma   90.00
#
_symmetry.space_group_name_H-M   'P 1'
#
loop_
_entity.id
_entity.type
_entity.pdbx_description
1 polymer ?
#
loop_
_entity_poly.entity_id
_entity_poly.type
_entity_poly.pdbx_seq_one_letter_code
_entity_poly.pdbx_strand_id
1 'polypeptide(L)'
;LAVFGGAAASSQAALLDNLAEGADLLPASIRQEVQAAIDEAREEEDGSAIAELQKLADTTSPGIAIRDMVLVDGVLLFTLALISAGLFLPEAVQGKVQGIITIIFALLLLLAAIGLLIAAVIKLLLMVGMLLAVPFGTLAYLAIYGSFPRGTAAAILGVLFTLKLLAAGSLVVAHQRFLQNKGLVLILLTTLLANIIITFLHGLVPIILVSISDAIAAIIMTILGIVWAVALLIGGVVSLVKTVT
;
A
#
# COMPACT_ATOMS: atom_id res chain seq x y z
N LEU A 1 3.81 0.65 -17.09
CA LEU A 1 3.50 -0.75 -17.47
C LEU A 1 2.24 -0.82 -18.35
N ALA A 2 2.03 0.18 -19.22
CA ALA A 2 0.84 0.35 -20.06
C ALA A 2 0.82 -0.54 -21.32
N VAL A 3 1.60 -1.63 -21.35
CA VAL A 3 1.85 -2.42 -22.57
C VAL A 3 1.18 -3.80 -22.52
N PHE A 4 0.73 -4.29 -21.36
CA PHE A 4 0.13 -5.62 -21.26
C PHE A 4 -1.40 -5.64 -21.04
N GLY A 5 -2.03 -4.52 -20.67
CA GLY A 5 -3.51 -4.40 -20.65
C GLY A 5 -4.13 -4.17 -22.04
N GLY A 6 -3.34 -3.63 -22.98
CA GLY A 6 -3.80 -3.41 -24.35
C GLY A 6 -4.00 -4.69 -25.15
N ALA A 7 -3.29 -5.78 -24.84
CA ALA A 7 -3.29 -6.99 -25.67
C ALA A 7 -4.58 -7.82 -25.56
N ALA A 8 -5.22 -7.86 -24.39
CA ALA A 8 -6.48 -8.59 -24.18
C ALA A 8 -7.68 -7.81 -24.75
N ALA A 9 -7.73 -6.50 -24.49
CA ALA A 9 -8.73 -5.59 -25.06
C ALA A 9 -8.58 -5.47 -26.59
N SER A 10 -7.34 -5.43 -27.12
CA SER A 10 -7.10 -5.45 -28.56
C SER A 10 -7.47 -6.78 -29.20
N SER A 11 -7.34 -7.91 -28.48
CA SER A 11 -7.68 -9.22 -29.02
C SER A 11 -9.19 -9.43 -29.15
N GLN A 12 -10.00 -8.88 -28.24
CA GLN A 12 -11.47 -8.96 -28.34
C GLN A 12 -12.05 -7.89 -29.27
N ALA A 13 -11.52 -6.66 -29.23
CA ALA A 13 -11.89 -5.63 -30.19
C ALA A 13 -11.58 -6.05 -31.64
N ALA A 14 -10.43 -6.71 -31.87
CA ALA A 14 -10.11 -7.28 -33.18
C ALA A 14 -11.04 -8.46 -33.55
N LEU A 15 -11.49 -9.27 -32.59
CA LEU A 15 -12.48 -10.32 -32.86
C LEU A 15 -13.85 -9.74 -33.21
N LEU A 16 -14.26 -8.65 -32.56
CA LEU A 16 -15.50 -7.94 -32.86
C LEU A 16 -15.42 -7.22 -34.22
N ASP A 17 -14.27 -6.66 -34.58
CA ASP A 17 -14.05 -6.04 -35.89
C ASP A 17 -14.07 -7.10 -37.01
N ASN A 18 -13.43 -8.25 -36.80
CA ASN A 18 -13.48 -9.38 -37.73
C ASN A 18 -14.88 -10.01 -37.83
N LEU A 19 -15.67 -9.99 -36.74
CA LEU A 19 -17.06 -10.46 -36.74
C LEU A 19 -17.98 -9.46 -37.44
N ALA A 20 -17.76 -8.16 -37.29
CA ALA A 20 -18.47 -7.10 -38.01
C ALA A 20 -18.16 -7.14 -39.52
N GLU A 21 -16.89 -7.38 -39.88
CA GLU A 21 -16.46 -7.56 -41.27
C GLU A 21 -17.03 -8.86 -41.87
N GLY A 22 -17.18 -9.91 -41.07
CA GLY A 22 -17.84 -11.17 -41.44
C GLY A 22 -19.38 -11.09 -41.52
N ALA A 23 -20.01 -10.21 -40.74
CA ALA A 23 -21.46 -10.01 -40.74
C ALA A 23 -21.99 -9.35 -42.03
N ASP A 24 -21.10 -8.68 -42.78
CA ASP A 24 -21.44 -8.06 -44.06
C ASP A 24 -21.66 -9.08 -45.19
N LEU A 25 -21.23 -10.33 -44.98
CA LEU A 25 -21.46 -11.47 -45.88
C LEU A 25 -22.78 -12.21 -45.61
N LEU A 26 -23.53 -11.82 -44.57
CA LEU A 26 -24.77 -12.49 -44.15
C LEU A 26 -26.02 -11.80 -44.75
N PRO A 27 -27.12 -12.57 -44.94
CA PRO A 27 -28.42 -12.04 -45.38
C PRO A 27 -28.94 -10.94 -44.44
N ALA A 28 -29.64 -9.95 -44.99
CA ALA A 28 -30.04 -8.72 -44.28
C ALA A 28 -30.80 -8.95 -42.97
N SER A 29 -31.55 -10.05 -42.84
CA SER A 29 -32.29 -10.41 -41.62
C SER A 29 -31.38 -10.84 -40.45
N ILE A 30 -30.31 -11.57 -40.74
CA ILE A 30 -29.36 -12.05 -39.72
C ILE A 30 -28.37 -10.95 -39.34
N ARG A 31 -28.03 -10.09 -40.30
CA ARG A 31 -27.18 -8.91 -40.07
C ARG A 31 -27.76 -8.00 -38.99
N GLN A 32 -29.08 -7.82 -38.98
CA GLN A 32 -29.73 -6.93 -38.02
C GLN A 32 -29.74 -7.51 -36.59
N GLU A 33 -29.91 -8.82 -36.44
CA GLU A 33 -29.79 -9.52 -35.15
C GLU A 33 -28.35 -9.55 -34.62
N VAL A 34 -27.38 -9.81 -35.50
CA VAL A 34 -25.95 -9.81 -35.13
C VAL A 34 -25.49 -8.41 -34.77
N GLN A 35 -25.91 -7.38 -35.51
CA GLN A 35 -25.57 -5.99 -35.19
C GLN A 35 -26.21 -5.55 -33.86
N ALA A 36 -27.47 -5.92 -33.60
CA ALA A 36 -28.13 -5.64 -32.32
C ALA A 36 -27.42 -6.34 -31.15
N ALA A 37 -26.99 -7.60 -31.30
CA ALA A 37 -26.23 -8.32 -30.28
C ALA A 37 -24.81 -7.75 -30.08
N ILE A 38 -24.17 -7.23 -31.14
CA ILE A 38 -22.88 -6.52 -31.04
C ILE A 38 -23.05 -5.18 -30.33
N ASP A 39 -24.12 -4.44 -30.63
CA ASP A 39 -24.41 -3.16 -30.00
C ASP A 39 -24.80 -3.34 -28.51
N GLU A 40 -25.56 -4.38 -28.17
CA GLU A 40 -25.88 -4.77 -26.79
C GLU A 40 -24.62 -5.20 -26.01
N ALA A 41 -23.74 -6.01 -26.62
CA ALA A 41 -22.45 -6.39 -26.03
C ALA A 41 -21.51 -5.19 -25.83
N ARG A 42 -21.65 -4.14 -26.65
CA ARG A 42 -20.87 -2.90 -26.59
C ARG A 42 -21.44 -1.90 -25.58
N GLU A 43 -22.74 -1.96 -25.29
CA GLU A 43 -23.39 -1.21 -24.19
C GLU A 43 -23.14 -1.88 -22.82
N GLU A 44 -23.07 -3.22 -22.76
CA GLU A 44 -22.66 -3.97 -21.57
C GLU A 44 -21.16 -3.77 -21.27
N GLU A 45 -20.39 -3.37 -22.28
CA GLU A 45 -19.04 -2.79 -22.20
C GLU A 45 -19.05 -1.33 -21.71
N ASP A 46 -20.03 -0.93 -20.88
CA ASP A 46 -19.83 0.12 -19.88
C ASP A 46 -18.76 -0.40 -18.90
N GLY A 47 -17.53 -0.35 -19.38
CA GLY A 47 -16.30 -0.56 -18.66
C GLY A 47 -16.13 0.43 -17.52
N SER A 48 -17.15 1.15 -17.06
CA SER A 48 -17.12 1.87 -15.79
C SER A 48 -16.90 0.89 -14.64
N ALA A 49 -17.59 -0.26 -14.60
CA ALA A 49 -17.44 -1.23 -13.52
C ALA A 49 -16.13 -2.03 -13.65
N ILE A 50 -15.78 -2.53 -14.84
CA ILE A 50 -14.54 -3.28 -15.04
C ILE A 50 -13.31 -2.36 -15.05
N ALA A 51 -13.42 -1.12 -15.54
CA ALA A 51 -12.33 -0.14 -15.44
C ALA A 51 -12.27 0.53 -14.06
N GLU A 52 -13.35 0.65 -13.28
CA GLU A 52 -13.24 0.98 -11.84
C GLU A 52 -12.59 -0.17 -11.08
N LEU A 53 -13.00 -1.42 -11.34
CA LEU A 53 -12.39 -2.61 -10.74
C LEU A 53 -10.93 -2.76 -11.18
N GLN A 54 -10.59 -2.44 -12.43
CA GLN A 54 -9.20 -2.36 -12.91
C GLN A 54 -8.49 -1.12 -12.40
N LYS A 55 -9.13 0.01 -12.10
CA LYS A 55 -8.47 1.18 -11.49
C LYS A 55 -8.25 0.97 -9.99
N LEU A 56 -9.09 0.16 -9.36
CA LEU A 56 -8.90 -0.38 -8.01
C LEU A 56 -7.84 -1.49 -7.98
N ALA A 57 -7.76 -2.34 -9.01
CA ALA A 57 -6.82 -3.46 -9.11
C ALA A 57 -5.44 -3.09 -9.71
N ASP A 58 -5.39 -2.20 -10.69
CA ASP A 58 -4.20 -1.62 -11.35
C ASP A 58 -3.59 -0.48 -10.51
N THR A 59 -3.58 -0.70 -9.20
CA THR A 59 -2.41 -0.25 -8.46
C THR A 59 -1.29 -1.24 -8.81
N THR A 60 -0.61 -0.98 -9.92
CA THR A 60 0.79 -1.38 -10.18
C THR A 60 1.74 -0.79 -9.10
N SER A 61 1.31 -0.82 -7.83
CA SER A 61 2.10 -0.52 -6.65
C SER A 61 2.60 -1.85 -6.09
N PRO A 62 3.92 -2.05 -6.05
CA PRO A 62 4.51 -3.21 -5.39
C PRO A 62 4.05 -3.26 -3.93
N GLY A 63 3.36 -4.34 -3.53
CA GLY A 63 2.99 -4.68 -2.15
C GLY A 63 2.29 -3.59 -1.33
N ILE A 64 1.07 -3.84 -0.88
CA ILE A 64 0.35 -2.93 0.02
C ILE A 64 1.11 -2.81 1.34
N ALA A 65 1.76 -3.89 1.78
CA ALA A 65 2.62 -3.87 2.96
C ALA A 65 3.79 -2.89 2.84
N ILE A 66 4.32 -2.68 1.62
CA ILE A 66 5.40 -1.73 1.36
C ILE A 66 4.90 -0.30 1.53
N ARG A 67 3.68 -0.01 1.03
CA ARG A 67 3.06 1.29 1.21
C ARG A 67 2.75 1.58 2.67
N ASP A 68 2.23 0.60 3.40
CA ASP A 68 1.87 0.78 4.81
C ASP A 68 3.11 0.88 5.71
N MET A 69 4.26 0.33 5.29
CA MET A 69 5.53 0.52 5.99
C MET A 69 5.98 2.00 6.01
N VAL A 70 5.51 2.84 5.08
CA VAL A 70 5.77 4.29 5.09
C VAL A 70 5.23 4.96 6.35
N LEU A 71 4.16 4.44 6.96
CA LEU A 71 3.64 5.01 8.21
C LEU A 71 4.67 4.91 9.34
N VAL A 72 5.28 3.72 9.48
CA VAL A 72 6.23 3.42 10.55
C VAL A 72 7.59 4.07 10.26
N ASP A 73 8.02 4.08 9.01
CA ASP A 73 9.27 4.76 8.61
C ASP A 73 9.14 6.29 8.67
N GLY A 74 7.95 6.83 8.38
CA GLY A 74 7.62 8.24 8.52
C GLY A 74 7.72 8.71 9.97
N VAL A 75 7.29 7.90 10.93
CA VAL A 75 7.45 8.18 12.38
C VAL A 75 8.93 8.27 12.77
N LEU A 76 9.77 7.36 12.26
CA LEU A 76 11.21 7.38 12.51
C LEU A 76 11.85 8.65 11.95
N LEU A 77 11.56 8.99 10.68
CA LEU A 77 12.08 10.19 10.03
C LEU A 77 11.61 11.46 10.73
N PHE A 78 10.33 11.52 11.11
CA PHE A 78 9.76 12.64 11.85
C PHE A 78 10.48 12.84 13.20
N THR A 79 10.68 11.75 13.95
CA THR A 79 11.39 11.81 15.24
C THR A 79 12.83 12.27 15.07
N LEU A 80 13.52 11.77 14.05
CA LEU A 80 14.88 12.19 13.72
C LEU A 80 14.93 13.67 13.34
N ALA A 81 13.97 14.14 12.55
CA ALA A 81 13.87 15.53 12.11
C ALA A 81 13.61 16.47 13.30
N LEU A 82 12.72 16.10 14.24
CA LEU A 82 12.48 16.89 15.44
C LEU A 82 13.72 17.03 16.31
N ILE A 83 14.46 15.95 16.54
CA ILE A 83 15.69 16.03 17.36
C ILE A 83 16.76 16.86 16.64
N SER A 84 16.88 16.69 15.31
CA SER A 84 17.83 17.46 14.50
C SER A 84 17.47 18.95 14.47
N ALA A 85 16.19 19.29 14.34
CA ALA A 85 15.70 20.67 14.41
C ALA A 85 15.99 21.31 15.78
N GLY A 86 15.95 20.51 16.84
CA GLY A 86 16.31 20.94 18.20
C GLY A 86 17.75 21.44 18.36
N LEU A 87 18.68 21.06 17.48
CA LEU A 87 20.06 21.59 17.54
C LEU A 87 20.17 23.04 17.06
N PHE A 88 19.21 23.51 16.26
CA PHE A 88 19.24 24.84 15.65
C PHE A 88 18.26 25.83 16.30
N LEU A 89 17.36 25.36 17.17
CA LEU A 89 16.28 26.15 17.75
C LEU A 89 16.55 26.47 19.23
N PRO A 90 16.26 27.70 19.70
CA PRO A 90 16.32 28.05 21.12
C PRO A 90 15.35 27.21 21.97
N GLU A 91 15.80 26.75 23.14
CA GLU A 91 15.06 25.85 24.04
C GLU A 91 13.65 26.36 24.41
N ALA A 92 13.49 27.68 24.55
CA ALA A 92 12.21 28.31 24.90
C ALA A 92 11.13 28.20 23.81
N VAL A 93 11.54 28.13 22.54
CA VAL A 93 10.63 28.02 21.38
C VAL A 93 10.42 26.55 21.02
N GLN A 94 11.45 25.72 21.24
CA GLN A 94 11.46 24.31 20.88
C GLN A 94 10.31 23.54 21.55
N GLY A 95 10.08 23.69 22.86
CA GLY A 95 9.04 22.94 23.56
C GLY A 95 7.61 23.20 23.05
N LYS A 96 7.28 24.47 22.75
CA LYS A 96 5.96 24.88 22.23
C LYS A 96 5.74 24.38 20.82
N VAL A 97 6.70 24.65 19.94
CA VAL A 97 6.60 24.33 18.52
C VAL A 97 6.65 22.81 18.31
N GLN A 98 7.53 22.11 19.02
CA GLN A 98 7.63 20.65 18.95
C GLN A 98 6.33 19.96 19.40
N GLY A 99 5.72 20.41 20.49
CA GLY A 99 4.44 19.86 20.97
C GLY A 99 3.33 20.00 19.94
N ILE A 100 3.15 21.20 19.37
CA ILE A 100 2.12 21.48 18.36
C ILE A 100 2.36 20.64 17.09
N ILE A 101 3.59 20.65 16.57
CA ILE A 101 3.94 19.88 15.37
C ILE A 101 3.72 18.38 15.60
N THR A 102 4.09 17.86 16.77
CA THR A 102 3.90 16.44 17.12
C THR A 102 2.43 16.06 17.17
N ILE A 103 1.57 16.90 17.75
CA ILE A 103 0.13 16.65 17.79
C ILE A 103 -0.46 16.62 16.38
N ILE A 104 -0.13 17.61 15.55
CA ILE A 104 -0.63 17.68 14.16
C ILE A 104 -0.16 16.45 13.38
N PHE A 105 1.13 16.11 13.45
CA PHE A 105 1.67 14.94 12.78
C PHE A 105 1.01 13.64 13.27
N ALA A 106 0.84 13.47 14.59
CA ALA A 106 0.19 12.30 15.16
C ALA A 106 -1.27 12.16 14.70
N LEU A 107 -1.99 13.27 14.58
CA LEU A 107 -3.38 13.28 14.11
C LEU A 107 -3.47 12.89 12.62
N LEU A 108 -2.60 13.45 11.78
CA LEU A 108 -2.51 13.08 10.37
C LEU A 108 -2.10 11.61 10.19
N LEU A 109 -1.13 11.15 10.96
CA LEU A 109 -0.68 9.77 10.96
C LEU A 109 -1.81 8.82 11.37
N LEU A 110 -2.58 9.17 12.40
CA LEU A 110 -3.72 8.39 12.85
C LEU A 110 -4.80 8.29 11.77
N LEU A 111 -5.16 9.41 11.14
CA LEU A 111 -6.13 9.43 10.04
C LEU A 111 -5.66 8.61 8.83
N ALA A 112 -4.40 8.77 8.44
CA ALA A 112 -3.81 8.00 7.34
C ALA A 112 -3.80 6.50 7.66
N ALA A 113 -3.42 6.12 8.89
CA ALA A 113 -3.39 4.72 9.32
C ALA A 113 -4.79 4.11 9.34
N ILE A 114 -5.81 4.81 9.83
CA ILE A 114 -7.20 4.32 9.78
C ILE A 114 -7.66 4.12 8.32
N GLY A 115 -7.37 5.08 7.43
CA GLY A 115 -7.71 4.96 6.01
C GLY A 115 -7.04 3.75 5.34
N LEU A 116 -5.76 3.53 5.61
CA LEU A 116 -5.02 2.38 5.08
C LEU A 116 -5.51 1.05 5.69
N LEU A 117 -5.89 1.04 6.97
CA LEU A 117 -6.44 -0.15 7.63
C LEU A 117 -7.73 -0.60 6.95
N ILE A 118 -8.65 0.34 6.72
CA ILE A 118 -9.92 0.05 6.05
C ILE A 118 -9.66 -0.46 4.63
N ALA A 119 -8.77 0.20 3.88
CA ALA A 119 -8.41 -0.23 2.52
C ALA A 119 -7.80 -1.64 2.50
N ALA A 120 -6.89 -1.95 3.42
CA ALA A 120 -6.26 -3.27 3.54
C ALA A 120 -7.28 -4.36 3.88
N VAL A 121 -8.20 -4.09 4.81
CA VAL A 121 -9.27 -5.03 5.20
C VAL A 121 -10.23 -5.28 4.03
N ILE A 122 -10.70 -4.23 3.35
CA ILE A 122 -11.58 -4.37 2.18
C ILE A 122 -10.91 -5.24 1.12
N LYS A 123 -9.64 -4.99 0.82
CA LYS A 123 -8.93 -5.76 -0.20
C LYS A 123 -8.69 -7.20 0.23
N LEU A 124 -8.39 -7.45 1.50
CA LEU A 124 -8.27 -8.82 2.04
C LEU A 124 -9.60 -9.59 1.89
N LEU A 125 -10.72 -8.96 2.25
CA LEU A 125 -12.05 -9.56 2.09
C LEU A 125 -12.37 -9.83 0.62
N LEU A 126 -12.02 -8.92 -0.29
CA LEU A 126 -12.18 -9.09 -1.73
C LEU A 126 -11.37 -10.29 -2.22
N MET A 127 -10.08 -10.38 -1.88
CA MET A 127 -9.21 -11.49 -2.26
C MET A 127 -9.74 -12.85 -1.76
N VAL A 128 -10.12 -12.92 -0.48
CA VAL A 128 -10.64 -14.13 0.14
C VAL A 128 -11.99 -14.51 -0.47
N GLY A 129 -12.87 -13.53 -0.69
CA GLY A 129 -14.17 -13.73 -1.33
C GLY A 129 -14.05 -14.27 -2.75
N MET A 130 -13.15 -13.72 -3.55
CA MET A 130 -12.86 -14.23 -4.90
C MET A 130 -12.29 -15.65 -4.84
N LEU A 131 -11.35 -15.94 -3.94
CA LEU A 131 -10.74 -17.26 -3.82
C LEU A 131 -11.77 -18.36 -3.48
N LEU A 132 -12.71 -18.06 -2.58
CA LEU A 132 -13.76 -18.99 -2.12
C LEU A 132 -14.90 -19.18 -3.14
N ALA A 133 -15.08 -18.25 -4.08
CA ALA A 133 -16.15 -18.30 -5.08
C ALA A 133 -15.83 -19.27 -6.24
N VAL A 134 -15.78 -20.57 -5.95
CA VAL A 134 -15.52 -21.61 -6.95
C VAL A 134 -16.72 -21.74 -7.91
N PRO A 135 -16.51 -21.88 -9.25
CA PRO A 135 -15.23 -21.95 -9.96
C PRO A 135 -14.74 -20.62 -10.54
N PHE A 136 -15.65 -19.69 -10.85
CA PHE A 136 -15.33 -18.48 -11.63
C PHE A 136 -14.55 -17.44 -10.82
N GLY A 137 -14.83 -17.29 -9.53
CA GLY A 137 -14.10 -16.37 -8.65
C GLY A 137 -12.66 -16.77 -8.41
N THR A 138 -12.38 -18.08 -8.27
CA THR A 138 -11.01 -18.58 -8.14
C THR A 138 -10.19 -18.29 -9.39
N LEU A 139 -10.78 -18.44 -10.58
CA LEU A 139 -10.13 -18.08 -11.84
C LEU A 139 -9.85 -16.57 -11.93
N ALA A 140 -10.82 -15.74 -11.55
CA ALA A 140 -10.64 -14.29 -11.51
C ALA A 140 -9.58 -13.87 -10.47
N TYR A 141 -9.50 -14.53 -9.31
CA TYR A 141 -8.42 -14.32 -8.34
C TYR A 141 -7.05 -14.64 -8.94
N LEU A 142 -6.92 -15.78 -9.64
CA LEU A 142 -5.66 -16.16 -10.27
C LEU A 142 -5.27 -15.20 -11.39
N ALA A 143 -6.23 -14.71 -12.17
CA ALA A 143 -6.00 -13.75 -13.23
C ALA A 143 -5.53 -12.37 -12.71
N ILE A 144 -6.14 -11.87 -11.63
CA ILE A 144 -5.86 -10.53 -11.10
C ILE A 144 -4.69 -10.53 -10.10
N TYR A 145 -4.64 -11.54 -9.21
CA TYR A 145 -3.73 -11.58 -8.06
C TYR A 145 -2.72 -12.73 -8.07
N GLY A 146 -2.80 -13.63 -9.06
CA GLY A 146 -1.89 -14.78 -9.16
C GLY A 146 -0.46 -14.40 -9.55
N SER A 147 -0.26 -13.27 -10.23
CA SER A 147 1.05 -12.77 -10.63
C SER A 147 1.58 -11.71 -9.67
N PHE A 148 2.18 -12.14 -8.56
CA PHE A 148 2.83 -11.22 -7.63
C PHE A 148 4.34 -11.05 -7.97
N PRO A 149 4.83 -9.83 -8.25
CA PRO A 149 6.23 -9.58 -8.59
C PRO A 149 7.13 -9.64 -7.35
N ARG A 150 7.42 -10.85 -6.88
CA ARG A 150 8.28 -11.11 -5.71
C ARG A 150 9.68 -10.50 -5.84
N GLY A 151 10.26 -10.54 -7.04
CA GLY A 151 11.58 -9.97 -7.29
C GLY A 151 11.62 -8.47 -7.03
N THR A 152 10.63 -7.73 -7.53
CA THR A 152 10.50 -6.29 -7.30
C THR A 152 10.22 -5.97 -5.84
N ALA A 153 9.33 -6.72 -5.19
CA ALA A 153 9.04 -6.55 -3.77
C ALA A 153 10.30 -6.80 -2.91
N ALA A 154 11.02 -7.90 -3.15
CA ALA A 154 12.25 -8.21 -2.44
C ALA A 154 13.35 -7.16 -2.67
N ALA A 155 13.47 -6.62 -3.90
CA ALA A 155 14.42 -5.56 -4.19
C ALA A 155 14.10 -4.28 -3.40
N ILE A 156 12.83 -3.85 -3.36
CA ILE A 156 12.42 -2.66 -2.61
C ILE A 156 12.61 -2.87 -1.11
N LEU A 157 12.18 -4.02 -0.56
CA LEU A 157 12.41 -4.33 0.85
C LEU A 157 13.91 -4.38 1.19
N GLY A 158 14.74 -4.93 0.32
CA GLY A 158 16.19 -4.98 0.48
C GLY A 158 16.85 -3.59 0.48
N VAL A 159 16.40 -2.70 -0.41
CA VAL A 159 16.85 -1.29 -0.42
C VAL A 159 16.41 -0.60 0.87
N LEU A 160 15.14 -0.73 1.29
CA LEU A 160 14.63 -0.15 2.52
C LEU A 160 15.35 -0.70 3.76
N PHE A 161 15.67 -1.99 3.77
CA PHE A 161 16.42 -2.62 4.85
C PHE A 161 17.85 -2.08 4.93
N THR A 162 18.53 -1.94 3.78
CA THR A 162 19.86 -1.35 3.70
C THR A 162 19.86 0.09 4.19
N LEU A 163 18.88 0.89 3.77
CA LEU A 163 18.72 2.27 4.22
C LEU A 163 18.50 2.36 5.74
N LYS A 164 17.69 1.45 6.31
CA LYS A 164 17.47 1.35 7.75
C LYS A 164 18.74 0.97 8.50
N LEU A 165 19.54 0.03 7.98
CA LEU A 165 20.82 -0.33 8.59
C LEU A 165 21.82 0.83 8.52
N LEU A 166 21.87 1.57 7.42
CA LEU A 166 22.70 2.77 7.30
C LEU A 166 22.24 3.86 8.27
N ALA A 167 20.93 4.08 8.38
CA ALA A 167 20.36 5.01 9.35
C ALA A 167 20.72 4.60 10.78
N ALA A 168 20.54 3.32 11.14
CA ALA A 168 20.94 2.78 12.44
C ALA A 168 22.44 2.98 12.71
N GLY A 169 23.30 2.61 11.77
CA GLY A 169 24.76 2.77 11.88
C GLY A 169 25.17 4.24 12.02
N SER A 170 24.58 5.13 11.23
CA SER A 170 24.82 6.58 11.32
C SER A 170 24.42 7.13 12.68
N LEU A 171 23.37 6.58 13.30
CA LEU A 171 22.91 6.98 14.62
C LEU A 171 23.92 6.62 15.72
N VAL A 172 24.52 5.43 15.62
CA VAL A 172 25.56 4.98 16.55
C VAL A 172 26.81 5.86 16.43
N VAL A 173 27.18 6.24 15.20
CA VAL A 173 28.36 7.09 14.93
C VAL A 173 28.13 8.55 15.33
N ALA A 174 26.93 9.09 15.13
CA ALA A 174 26.64 10.51 15.33
C ALA A 174 26.68 10.92 16.82
N HIS A 175 25.94 10.24 17.70
CA HIS A 175 25.98 10.55 19.13
C HIS A 175 25.35 9.44 19.99
N GLN A 176 26.07 8.95 21.01
CA GLN A 176 25.56 7.93 21.94
C GLN A 176 24.34 8.39 22.74
N ARG A 177 24.12 9.69 22.94
CA ARG A 177 22.90 10.19 23.60
C ARG A 177 21.63 9.89 22.79
N PHE A 178 21.71 9.70 21.46
CA PHE A 178 20.55 9.27 20.69
C PHE A 178 20.12 7.85 21.03
N LEU A 179 21.08 6.95 21.31
CA LEU A 179 20.80 5.58 21.76
C LEU A 179 20.24 5.52 23.19
N GLN A 180 20.40 6.59 23.98
CA GLN A 180 19.80 6.69 25.30
C GLN A 180 18.31 7.04 25.25
N ASN A 181 17.83 7.60 24.13
CA ASN A 181 16.41 7.85 23.91
C ASN A 181 15.67 6.54 23.62
N LYS A 182 15.11 5.95 24.67
CA LYS A 182 14.34 4.69 24.60
C LYS A 182 13.25 4.71 23.53
N GLY A 183 12.58 5.84 23.35
CA GLY A 183 11.55 6.00 22.31
C GLY A 183 12.11 5.81 20.91
N LEU A 184 13.22 6.46 20.59
CA LEU A 184 13.84 6.37 19.27
C LEU A 184 14.41 4.96 19.00
N VAL A 185 15.04 4.34 20.01
CA VAL A 185 15.51 2.95 19.92
C VAL A 185 14.36 1.99 19.66
N LEU A 186 13.23 2.15 20.34
CA LEU A 186 12.04 1.30 20.13
C LEU A 186 11.44 1.47 18.74
N ILE A 187 11.36 2.70 18.22
CA ILE A 187 10.88 2.96 16.84
C ILE A 187 11.83 2.27 15.85
N LEU A 188 13.14 2.48 16.00
CA LEU A 188 14.15 1.89 15.12
C LEU A 188 14.04 0.36 15.11
N LEU A 189 13.99 -0.26 16.29
CA LEU A 189 13.83 -1.70 16.41
C LEU A 189 12.51 -2.20 15.79
N THR A 190 11.42 -1.47 15.98
CA THR A 190 10.11 -1.84 15.40
C THR A 190 10.15 -1.77 13.87
N THR A 191 10.77 -0.73 13.29
CA THR A 191 10.89 -0.59 11.83
C THR A 191 11.77 -1.68 11.20
N LEU A 192 12.78 -2.15 11.93
CA LEU A 192 13.74 -3.15 11.49
C LEU A 192 13.14 -4.56 11.60
N LEU A 193 12.51 -4.85 12.75
CA LEU A 193 11.81 -6.11 12.99
C LEU A 193 10.64 -6.29 12.01
N ALA A 194 9.86 -5.23 11.76
CA ALA A 194 8.79 -5.23 10.78
C ALA A 194 9.29 -5.64 9.39
N ASN A 195 10.40 -5.06 8.92
CA ASN A 195 10.95 -5.36 7.60
C ASN A 195 11.42 -6.83 7.51
N ILE A 196 12.05 -7.35 8.57
CA ILE A 196 12.42 -8.77 8.67
C ILE A 196 11.18 -9.65 8.56
N ILE A 197 10.14 -9.37 9.35
CA ILE A 197 8.90 -10.15 9.36
C ILE A 197 8.24 -10.18 7.96
N ILE A 198 8.13 -9.04 7.28
CA ILE A 198 7.52 -8.97 5.95
C ILE A 198 8.36 -9.76 4.92
N THR A 199 9.69 -9.64 4.99
CA THR A 199 10.59 -10.38 4.09
C THR A 199 10.44 -11.89 4.27
N PHE A 200 10.39 -12.37 5.52
CA PHE A 200 10.14 -13.78 5.81
C PHE A 200 8.76 -14.24 5.32
N LEU A 201 7.74 -13.41 5.53
CA LEU A 201 6.38 -13.72 5.12
C LEU A 201 6.26 -13.88 3.60
N HIS A 202 6.89 -12.99 2.82
CA HIS A 202 6.91 -13.08 1.36
C HIS A 202 7.79 -14.21 0.82
N GLY A 203 8.80 -14.63 1.59
CA GLY A 203 9.69 -15.74 1.23
C GLY A 203 9.10 -17.13 1.48
N LEU A 204 8.25 -17.27 2.51
CA LEU A 204 7.71 -18.57 2.94
C LEU A 204 6.44 -19.00 2.18
N VAL A 205 5.58 -18.05 1.82
CA VAL A 205 4.25 -18.34 1.27
C VAL A 205 4.33 -18.72 -0.22
N PRO A 206 3.51 -19.67 -0.75
CA PRO A 206 3.46 -20.01 -2.19
C PRO A 206 2.89 -18.88 -3.07
N ILE A 207 3.25 -18.84 -4.38
CA ILE A 207 3.05 -17.66 -5.27
C ILE A 207 1.59 -17.18 -5.28
N ILE A 208 0.67 -18.13 -5.31
CA ILE A 208 -0.77 -17.89 -5.40
C ILE A 208 -1.31 -17.22 -4.11
N LEU A 209 -0.72 -17.47 -2.94
CA LEU A 209 -1.18 -16.93 -1.65
C LEU A 209 -0.39 -15.69 -1.19
N VAL A 210 0.66 -15.29 -1.90
CA VAL A 210 1.50 -14.14 -1.48
C VAL A 210 0.71 -12.85 -1.41
N SER A 211 -0.25 -12.63 -2.31
CA SER A 211 -1.10 -11.43 -2.32
C SER A 211 -1.95 -11.30 -1.05
N ILE A 212 -2.49 -12.42 -0.54
CA ILE A 212 -3.23 -12.46 0.73
C ILE A 212 -2.27 -12.20 1.89
N SER A 213 -1.10 -12.80 1.84
CA SER A 213 -0.08 -12.63 2.87
C SER A 213 0.45 -11.19 2.96
N ASP A 214 0.62 -10.51 1.84
CA ASP A 214 0.99 -9.09 1.76
C ASP A 214 -0.10 -8.20 2.37
N ALA A 215 -1.38 -8.48 2.11
CA ALA A 215 -2.49 -7.77 2.75
C ALA A 215 -2.52 -7.95 4.29
N ILE A 216 -2.20 -9.15 4.78
CA ILE A 216 -2.06 -9.41 6.22
C ILE A 216 -0.88 -8.62 6.80
N ALA A 217 0.26 -8.62 6.13
CA ALA A 217 1.41 -7.81 6.55
C ALA A 217 1.07 -6.31 6.59
N ALA A 218 0.33 -5.80 5.61
CA ALA A 218 -0.14 -4.42 5.58
C ALA A 218 -0.99 -4.07 6.81
N ILE A 219 -1.92 -4.94 7.19
CA ILE A 219 -2.74 -4.77 8.41
C ILE A 219 -1.86 -4.68 9.66
N ILE A 220 -0.87 -5.58 9.80
CA ILE A 220 0.06 -5.57 10.94
C ILE A 220 0.85 -4.25 10.99
N MET A 221 1.35 -3.78 9.85
CA MET A 221 2.09 -2.51 9.76
C MET A 221 1.25 -1.32 10.13
N THR A 222 0.00 -1.32 9.67
CA THR A 222 -0.94 -0.25 9.98
C THR A 222 -1.32 -0.24 11.46
N ILE A 223 -1.50 -1.40 12.10
CA ILE A 223 -1.71 -1.50 13.56
C ILE A 223 -0.51 -0.92 14.32
N LEU A 224 0.72 -1.25 13.91
CA LEU A 224 1.92 -0.66 14.51
C LEU A 224 1.96 0.87 14.33
N GLY A 225 1.58 1.37 13.15
CA GLY A 225 1.44 2.79 12.88
C GLY A 225 0.44 3.48 13.81
N ILE A 226 -0.72 2.87 14.07
CA ILE A 226 -1.73 3.39 15.00
C ILE A 226 -1.17 3.44 16.43
N VAL A 227 -0.49 2.39 16.89
CA VAL A 227 0.11 2.36 18.23
C VAL A 227 1.11 3.51 18.40
N TRP A 228 1.95 3.75 17.40
CA TRP A 228 2.90 4.86 17.43
C TRP A 228 2.22 6.23 17.32
N ALA A 229 1.17 6.37 16.52
CA ALA A 229 0.39 7.60 16.43
C ALA A 229 -0.21 7.98 17.80
N VAL A 230 -0.78 7.00 18.51
CA VAL A 230 -1.31 7.22 19.87
C VAL A 230 -0.19 7.58 20.85
N ALA A 231 0.95 6.90 20.80
CA ALA A 231 2.10 7.21 21.65
C ALA A 231 2.62 8.65 21.43
N LEU A 232 2.73 9.07 20.15
CA LEU A 232 3.13 10.44 19.79
C LEU A 232 2.08 11.47 20.22
N LEU A 233 0.80 11.15 20.10
CA LEU A 233 -0.29 12.04 20.54
C LEU A 233 -0.21 12.30 22.05
N ILE A 234 -0.04 11.25 22.86
CA ILE A 234 0.14 11.36 24.31
C ILE A 234 1.38 12.22 24.63
N GLY A 235 2.51 11.94 23.97
CA GLY A 235 3.74 12.71 24.16
C GLY A 235 3.58 14.19 23.78
N GLY A 236 2.89 14.48 22.67
CA GLY A 236 2.61 15.83 22.21
C GLY A 236 1.73 16.61 23.18
N VAL A 237 0.66 15.99 23.71
CA VAL A 237 -0.22 16.60 24.72
C VAL A 237 0.56 16.92 26.00
N VAL A 238 1.37 15.98 26.51
CA VAL A 238 2.19 16.21 27.71
C VAL A 238 3.18 17.36 27.49
N SER A 239 3.82 17.43 26.32
CA SER A 239 4.73 18.53 25.98
C SER A 239 4.00 19.88 25.95
N LEU A 240 2.79 19.92 25.38
CA LEU A 240 1.99 21.14 25.30
C LEU A 240 1.58 21.64 26.70
N VAL A 241 1.06 20.74 27.55
CA VAL A 241 0.63 21.08 28.91
C VAL A 241 1.79 21.63 29.75
N LYS A 242 2.96 20.98 29.68
CA LYS A 242 4.16 21.41 30.40
C LYS A 242 4.71 22.78 29.97
N THR A 243 4.35 23.25 28.78
CA THR A 243 4.87 24.53 28.28
C THR A 243 3.90 25.69 28.51
N VAL A 244 2.64 25.38 28.84
CA VAL A 244 1.60 26.36 29.16
C VAL A 244 1.48 26.58 30.67
N THR A 245 1.75 25.55 31.48
CA THR A 245 1.72 25.59 32.95
C THR A 245 3.09 25.95 33.50
#